data_AF-A0A543I517-F1
#
_entry.id   AF-A0A543I517-F1
#
_cell.length_a   1.000
_cell.length_b   1.000
_cell.length_c   1.000
_cell.angle_alpha   90.00
_cell.angle_beta   90.00
_cell.angle_gamma   90.00
#
_symmetry.space_group_name_H-M   'P 1'
#
loop_
_entity.id
_entity.type
_entity.pdbx_description
1 polymer ?
#
loop_
_entity_poly.entity_id
_entity_poly.type
_entity_poly.pdbx_seq_one_letter_code
_entity_poly.pdbx_strand_id
1 'polypeptide(L)'
;MRDLYTGDRSLGAGYSAPVHPGVMTHSSSPRPLTPHTARALFREAALDIAALCVPTHCVLCAAPDRSLCRGCATVLHPRPTAQRLAPLVRQGPAAGPPAPLPPVFSACPYTDAVRGVIVAVKERGRSDAIPALARLLAEGILASDALACGARESRPSLPLVVPLPSTRASERARGFRHMECAARGAIRVLRQRGGYRLSLRPWLCSRPRRDQVGLGRDARIRNVTHTMSASPRVRGCRVLLVDDLITTGASVREACRALHAAGAQVVGIVTIAYAQRHSS
;
A
#
# COMPACT_ATOMS: atom_id res chain seq x y z
N MET A 1 -88.30 26.96 -35.25
CA MET A 1 -88.07 28.10 -34.35
C MET A 1 -86.61 28.45 -34.49
N ARG A 2 -86.19 29.28 -35.47
CA ARG A 2 -86.52 30.69 -35.71
C ARG A 2 -86.23 31.57 -34.49
N ASP A 3 -85.41 32.59 -34.79
CA ASP A 3 -85.22 33.87 -34.13
C ASP A 3 -84.09 33.95 -33.10
N LEU A 4 -83.25 34.99 -33.02
CA LEU A 4 -82.79 36.11 -33.86
C LEU A 4 -82.06 37.07 -32.87
N TYR A 5 -81.12 37.89 -33.36
CA TYR A 5 -80.63 39.15 -32.73
C TYR A 5 -79.69 39.06 -31.51
N THR A 6 -78.66 39.89 -31.28
CA THR A 6 -77.91 40.95 -32.01
C THR A 6 -76.84 41.48 -31.05
N GLY A 7 -75.73 41.98 -31.61
CA GLY A 7 -74.90 43.05 -31.03
C GLY A 7 -73.76 42.59 -30.12
N ASP A 8 -72.63 43.28 -30.00
CA ASP A 8 -72.03 44.38 -30.73
C ASP A 8 -70.53 44.35 -30.35
N ARG A 9 -69.72 44.99 -31.19
CA ARG A 9 -68.29 45.26 -31.13
C ARG A 9 -67.78 45.63 -29.73
N SER A 10 -66.56 45.19 -29.40
CA SER A 10 -65.42 46.13 -29.28
C SER A 10 -64.12 45.42 -28.88
N LEU A 11 -63.06 45.90 -29.51
CA LEU A 11 -61.66 45.54 -29.42
C LEU A 11 -61.10 45.63 -28.00
N GLY A 12 -60.25 44.67 -27.64
CA GLY A 12 -59.47 44.66 -26.41
C GLY A 12 -58.29 43.71 -26.51
N ALA A 13 -57.30 44.08 -27.32
CA ALA A 13 -56.01 43.40 -27.37
C ALA A 13 -55.27 43.65 -26.04
N GLY A 14 -55.17 42.60 -25.22
CA GLY A 14 -54.35 42.56 -24.02
C GLY A 14 -53.61 41.23 -23.96
N TYR A 15 -52.39 41.20 -24.48
CA TYR A 15 -51.48 40.07 -24.35
C TYR A 15 -51.10 39.88 -22.88
N SER A 16 -51.62 38.82 -22.25
CA SER A 16 -51.12 38.33 -20.96
C SER A 16 -49.87 37.49 -21.18
N ALA A 17 -48.73 37.96 -20.66
CA ALA A 17 -47.48 37.20 -20.62
C ALA A 17 -47.61 36.01 -19.63
N PRO A 18 -46.99 34.84 -19.90
CA PRO A 18 -47.04 33.71 -18.99
C PRO A 18 -46.15 33.95 -17.75
N VAL A 19 -46.71 33.59 -16.58
CA VAL A 19 -46.02 33.57 -15.29
C VAL A 19 -45.00 32.44 -15.28
N HIS A 20 -43.71 32.77 -15.17
CA HIS A 20 -42.66 31.78 -14.94
C HIS A 20 -42.65 31.34 -13.46
N PRO A 21 -42.58 30.03 -13.14
CA PRO A 21 -42.41 29.57 -11.76
C PRO A 21 -41.03 29.97 -11.24
N GLY A 22 -41.02 30.61 -10.06
CA GLY A 22 -39.84 31.16 -9.42
C GLY A 22 -38.76 30.12 -9.15
N VAL A 23 -37.54 30.42 -9.62
CA VAL A 23 -36.32 29.71 -9.25
C VAL A 23 -35.92 30.16 -7.84
N MET A 24 -36.08 29.27 -6.85
CA MET A 24 -35.49 29.46 -5.53
C MET A 24 -33.96 29.36 -5.63
N THR A 25 -33.27 30.49 -5.51
CA THR A 25 -31.82 30.52 -5.37
C THR A 25 -31.46 30.16 -3.92
N HIS A 26 -31.07 28.90 -3.69
CA HIS A 26 -30.42 28.52 -2.44
C HIS A 26 -29.02 29.17 -2.36
N SER A 27 -28.96 30.35 -1.74
CA SER A 27 -27.72 30.96 -1.27
C SER A 27 -27.12 30.10 -0.16
N SER A 28 -26.28 29.14 -0.53
CA SER A 28 -25.47 28.38 0.43
C SER A 28 -24.15 29.13 0.63
N SER A 29 -24.07 29.88 1.73
CA SER A 29 -22.82 30.50 2.19
C SER A 29 -21.74 29.43 2.40
N PRO A 30 -20.52 29.60 1.87
CA PRO A 30 -19.45 28.62 2.03
C PRO A 30 -19.08 28.48 3.51
N ARG A 31 -19.17 27.25 4.04
CA ARG A 31 -18.77 26.94 5.42
C ARG A 31 -17.28 27.22 5.62
N PRO A 32 -16.87 27.79 6.77
CA PRO A 32 -15.47 28.06 7.06
C PRO A 32 -14.66 26.74 7.12
N LEU A 33 -13.51 26.75 6.44
CA LEU A 33 -12.61 25.60 6.36
C LEU A 33 -11.98 25.34 7.73
N THR A 34 -12.05 24.08 8.19
CA THR A 34 -11.39 23.63 9.42
C THR A 34 -9.86 23.58 9.25
N PRO A 35 -9.06 23.65 10.33
CA PRO A 35 -7.59 23.65 10.24
C PRO A 35 -7.01 22.42 9.51
N HIS A 36 -7.72 21.28 9.56
CA HIS A 36 -7.36 20.05 8.84
C HIS A 36 -7.61 20.13 7.33
N THR A 37 -8.67 20.81 6.90
CA THR A 37 -8.93 21.05 5.47
C THR A 37 -8.01 22.12 4.92
N ALA A 38 -7.67 23.16 5.71
CA ALA A 38 -6.68 24.16 5.33
C ALA A 38 -5.28 23.56 5.12
N ARG A 39 -4.81 22.66 6.00
CA ARG A 39 -3.54 21.92 5.81
C ARG A 39 -3.57 20.97 4.60
N ALA A 40 -4.71 20.31 4.37
CA ALA A 40 -4.88 19.46 3.20
C ALA A 40 -4.84 20.29 1.90
N LEU A 41 -5.51 21.45 1.88
CA LEU A 41 -5.51 22.40 0.77
C LEU A 41 -4.12 23.00 0.51
N PHE A 42 -3.41 23.42 1.56
CA PHE A 42 -2.03 23.93 1.44
C PHE A 42 -1.08 22.88 0.88
N ARG A 43 -1.22 21.63 1.32
CA ARG A 43 -0.44 20.50 0.81
C ARG A 43 -0.74 20.22 -0.65
N GLU A 44 -1.98 20.38 -1.09
CA GLU A 44 -2.37 20.23 -2.50
C GLU A 44 -1.79 21.36 -3.35
N ALA A 45 -1.93 22.62 -2.92
CA ALA A 45 -1.37 23.78 -3.62
C ALA A 45 0.16 23.69 -3.75
N ALA A 46 0.86 23.21 -2.71
CA ALA A 46 2.30 23.00 -2.77
C ALA A 46 2.72 21.89 -3.76
N LEU A 47 1.87 20.87 -3.95
CA LEU A 47 2.10 19.82 -4.94
C LEU A 47 1.81 20.32 -6.36
N ASP A 48 0.79 21.15 -6.56
CA ASP A 48 0.49 21.82 -7.84
C ASP A 48 1.65 22.71 -8.29
N ILE A 49 2.20 23.51 -7.39
CA ILE A 49 3.36 24.38 -7.68
C ILE A 49 4.60 23.54 -8.01
N ALA A 50 4.83 22.44 -7.29
CA ALA A 50 5.97 21.55 -7.56
C ALA A 50 5.87 20.83 -8.93
N ALA A 51 4.65 20.55 -9.40
CA ALA A 51 4.41 19.93 -10.70
C ALA A 51 4.82 20.80 -11.90
N LEU A 52 4.80 22.14 -11.74
CA LEU A 52 5.26 23.07 -12.77
C LEU A 52 6.79 23.03 -13.00
N CYS A 53 7.56 22.59 -12.00
CA CYS A 53 9.02 22.50 -12.10
C CYS A 53 9.51 21.09 -12.50
N VAL A 54 8.71 20.04 -12.23
CA VAL A 54 8.97 18.64 -12.63
C VAL A 54 7.61 17.94 -12.86
N PRO A 55 7.10 17.83 -14.10
CA PRO A 55 5.77 17.29 -14.34
C PRO A 55 5.68 15.81 -13.94
N THR A 56 5.05 15.54 -12.79
CA THR A 56 4.80 14.16 -12.34
C THR A 56 3.50 13.65 -12.91
N HIS A 57 3.54 12.48 -13.54
CA HIS A 57 2.34 11.83 -14.10
C HIS A 57 1.88 10.71 -13.17
N CYS A 58 0.58 10.47 -13.10
CA CYS A 58 0.00 9.41 -12.28
C CYS A 58 0.59 8.06 -12.68
N VAL A 59 1.10 7.30 -11.72
CA VAL A 59 1.75 5.99 -11.98
C VAL A 59 0.79 4.94 -12.55
N LEU A 60 -0.53 5.17 -12.49
CA LEU A 60 -1.56 4.26 -12.99
C LEU A 60 -2.20 4.76 -14.28
N CYS A 61 -2.72 5.99 -14.32
CA CYS A 61 -3.46 6.52 -15.48
C CYS A 61 -2.72 7.57 -16.31
N ALA A 62 -1.47 7.90 -15.95
CA ALA A 62 -0.65 8.94 -16.59
C ALA A 62 -1.24 10.37 -16.58
N ALA A 63 -2.36 10.62 -15.89
CA ALA A 63 -2.87 11.97 -15.68
C ALA A 63 -1.78 12.89 -15.08
N PRO A 64 -1.68 14.15 -15.52
CA PRO A 64 -0.61 15.05 -15.09
C PRO A 64 -0.72 15.46 -13.62
N ASP A 65 0.32 16.16 -13.15
CA ASP A 65 0.41 16.91 -11.90
C ASP A 65 0.39 16.12 -10.58
N ARG A 66 0.22 14.81 -10.60
CA ARG A 66 0.25 13.97 -9.39
C ARG A 66 0.92 12.62 -9.62
N SER A 67 1.74 12.18 -8.67
CA SER A 67 2.27 10.80 -8.63
C SER A 67 1.18 9.73 -8.61
N LEU A 68 0.11 9.95 -7.87
CA LEU A 68 -1.09 9.13 -7.84
C LEU A 68 -2.29 10.06 -7.70
N CYS A 69 -3.11 10.16 -8.74
CA CYS A 69 -4.28 11.04 -8.71
C CYS A 69 -5.36 10.51 -7.75
N ARG A 70 -6.32 11.36 -7.37
CA ARG A 70 -7.40 10.98 -6.44
C ARG A 70 -8.20 9.77 -6.91
N GLY A 71 -8.58 9.71 -8.19
CA GLY A 71 -9.32 8.58 -8.75
C GLY A 71 -8.53 7.27 -8.76
N CYS A 72 -7.22 7.32 -8.99
CA CYS A 72 -6.35 6.15 -8.88
C CYS A 72 -6.06 5.78 -7.41
N ALA A 73 -6.11 6.74 -6.49
CA ALA A 73 -5.97 6.47 -5.07
C ALA A 73 -7.21 5.79 -4.47
N THR A 74 -8.41 6.11 -4.97
CA THR A 74 -9.64 5.45 -4.49
C THR A 74 -9.61 3.97 -4.83
N VAL A 75 -9.19 3.55 -6.02
CA VAL A 75 -9.16 2.12 -6.39
C VAL A 75 -8.15 1.29 -5.57
N LEU A 76 -7.19 1.92 -4.88
CA LEU A 76 -6.29 1.26 -3.94
C LEU A 76 -6.98 1.08 -2.59
N HIS A 77 -8.03 0.27 -2.55
CA HIS A 77 -8.77 -0.01 -1.32
C HIS A 77 -8.05 -1.07 -0.48
N PRO A 78 -7.60 -0.72 0.76
CA PRO A 78 -7.09 -1.71 1.70
C PRO A 78 -8.20 -2.71 2.03
N ARG A 79 -7.88 -3.99 1.92
CA ARG A 79 -8.73 -5.11 2.36
C ARG A 79 -7.80 -6.14 2.99
N PRO A 80 -7.43 -5.93 4.27
CA PRO A 80 -6.42 -6.74 4.90
C PRO A 80 -6.89 -8.19 5.03
N THR A 81 -6.04 -9.13 4.64
CA THR A 81 -6.31 -10.57 4.79
C THR A 81 -5.17 -11.25 5.52
N ALA A 82 -5.53 -12.19 6.41
CA ALA A 82 -4.57 -13.05 7.08
C ALA A 82 -4.55 -14.41 6.40
N GLN A 83 -3.35 -14.96 6.18
CA GLN A 83 -3.18 -16.26 5.55
C GLN A 83 -1.92 -16.96 6.04
N ARG A 84 -1.92 -18.29 5.93
CA ARG A 84 -0.74 -19.13 6.20
C ARG A 84 -0.07 -19.50 4.88
N LEU A 85 1.25 -19.35 4.82
CA LEU A 85 2.01 -19.82 3.66
C LEU A 85 2.14 -21.34 3.71
N ALA A 86 1.59 -22.00 2.68
CA ALA A 86 1.74 -23.44 2.49
C ALA A 86 3.22 -23.84 2.57
N PRO A 87 3.58 -24.93 3.27
CA PRO A 87 4.96 -25.40 3.35
C PRO A 87 5.59 -25.49 1.96
N LEU A 88 6.82 -24.97 1.79
CA LEU A 88 7.56 -25.30 0.58
C LEU A 88 7.93 -26.78 0.71
N VAL A 89 7.43 -27.60 -0.21
CA VAL A 89 7.90 -28.98 -0.38
C VAL A 89 9.39 -28.89 -0.72
N ARG A 90 10.24 -29.12 0.28
CA ARG A 90 11.67 -29.32 0.03
C ARG A 90 11.80 -30.71 -0.59
N GLN A 91 12.00 -30.76 -1.90
CA GLN A 91 12.45 -32.01 -2.53
C GLN A 91 13.93 -32.17 -2.22
N GLY A 92 14.25 -32.94 -1.17
CA GLY A 92 15.61 -33.25 -0.76
C GLY A 92 15.67 -33.99 0.58
N PRO A 93 16.47 -35.07 0.71
CA PRO A 93 16.43 -35.99 1.85
C PRO A 93 17.03 -35.46 3.18
N ALA A 94 17.54 -34.23 3.23
CA ALA A 94 18.39 -33.77 4.34
C ALA A 94 17.91 -32.50 5.07
N ALA A 95 16.61 -32.17 4.99
CA ALA A 95 16.07 -31.02 5.71
C ALA A 95 14.95 -31.46 6.65
N GLY A 96 15.21 -31.38 7.96
CA GLY A 96 14.16 -31.47 8.97
C GLY A 96 13.02 -30.47 8.70
N PRO A 97 11.85 -30.66 9.33
CA PRO A 97 10.67 -29.85 9.06
C PRO A 97 11.00 -28.36 9.24
N PRO A 98 10.72 -27.49 8.25
CA PRO A 98 10.96 -26.07 8.41
C PRO A 98 10.14 -25.55 9.59
N ALA A 99 10.74 -24.71 10.42
CA ALA A 99 10.02 -24.05 11.51
C ALA A 99 8.73 -23.39 10.96
N PRO A 100 7.61 -23.48 11.70
CA PRO A 100 6.36 -22.91 11.26
C PRO A 100 6.54 -21.40 11.03
N LEU A 101 6.07 -20.93 9.89
CA LEU A 101 6.10 -19.50 9.59
C LEU A 101 5.02 -18.78 10.39
N PRO A 102 5.28 -17.54 10.83
CA PRO A 102 4.26 -16.70 11.41
C PRO A 102 3.18 -16.35 10.38
N PRO A 103 2.00 -15.87 10.84
CA PRO A 103 0.93 -15.44 9.94
C PRO A 103 1.40 -14.33 9.00
N VAL A 104 0.90 -14.38 7.77
CA VAL A 104 1.11 -13.35 6.75
C VAL A 104 -0.15 -12.51 6.64
N PHE A 105 0.01 -11.20 6.75
CA PHE A 105 -1.04 -10.20 6.55
C PHE A 105 -0.77 -9.44 5.27
N SER A 106 -1.71 -9.46 4.33
CA SER A 106 -1.62 -8.68 3.09
C SER A 106 -2.56 -7.50 3.19
N ALA A 107 -2.11 -6.28 2.90
CA ALA A 107 -2.93 -5.09 3.03
C ALA A 107 -4.10 -5.04 2.04
N CYS A 108 -3.93 -5.63 0.86
CA CYS A 108 -4.95 -5.66 -0.18
C CYS A 108 -4.76 -6.84 -1.15
N PRO A 109 -5.81 -7.20 -1.93
CA PRO A 109 -5.69 -8.12 -3.06
C PRO A 109 -4.69 -7.63 -4.09
N TYR A 110 -4.02 -8.56 -4.77
CA TYR A 110 -3.11 -8.24 -5.87
C TYR A 110 -3.89 -7.91 -7.15
N THR A 111 -4.29 -6.66 -7.29
CA THR A 111 -4.94 -6.11 -8.49
C THR A 111 -3.93 -5.43 -9.42
N ASP A 112 -4.32 -5.15 -10.67
CA ASP A 112 -3.48 -4.40 -11.61
C ASP A 112 -3.10 -3.02 -11.11
N ALA A 113 -3.99 -2.33 -10.39
CA ALA A 113 -3.69 -1.05 -9.77
C ALA A 113 -2.57 -1.19 -8.71
N VAL A 114 -2.68 -2.17 -7.81
CA VAL A 114 -1.66 -2.41 -6.78
C VAL A 114 -0.34 -2.83 -7.42
N ARG A 115 -0.39 -3.73 -8.41
CA ARG A 115 0.77 -4.13 -9.21
C ARG A 115 1.43 -2.91 -9.87
N GLY A 116 0.65 -2.02 -10.47
CA GLY A 116 1.15 -0.83 -11.14
C GLY A 116 1.95 0.07 -10.20
N VAL A 117 1.44 0.33 -8.99
CA VAL A 117 2.17 1.11 -7.98
C VAL A 117 3.44 0.40 -7.51
N ILE A 118 3.35 -0.91 -7.22
CA ILE A 118 4.51 -1.71 -6.81
C ILE A 118 5.60 -1.66 -7.89
N VAL A 119 5.25 -1.93 -9.15
CA VAL A 119 6.20 -1.89 -10.29
C VAL A 119 6.77 -0.49 -10.49
N ALA A 120 5.95 0.55 -10.39
CA ALA A 120 6.43 1.92 -10.54
C ALA A 120 7.52 2.26 -9.51
N VAL A 121 7.33 1.88 -8.25
CA VAL A 121 8.31 2.11 -7.19
C VAL A 121 9.51 1.16 -7.33
N LYS A 122 9.23 -0.14 -7.45
CA LYS A 122 10.22 -1.23 -7.36
C LYS A 122 11.06 -1.35 -8.62
N GLU A 123 10.53 -1.10 -9.81
CA GLU A 123 11.27 -1.32 -11.05
C GLU A 123 11.57 -0.01 -11.78
N ARG A 124 10.66 0.98 -11.70
CA ARG A 124 10.80 2.26 -12.40
C ARG A 124 11.35 3.41 -11.55
N GLY A 125 11.69 3.15 -10.29
CA GLY A 125 12.30 4.15 -9.40
C GLY A 125 11.40 5.34 -9.05
N ARG A 126 10.07 5.20 -9.17
CA ARG A 126 9.08 6.26 -8.85
C ARG A 126 8.92 6.45 -7.34
N SER A 127 9.92 7.07 -6.70
CA SER A 127 9.94 7.33 -5.26
C SER A 127 8.77 8.19 -4.78
N ASP A 128 8.22 9.02 -5.67
CA ASP A 128 7.03 9.85 -5.47
C ASP A 128 5.77 9.03 -5.17
N ALA A 129 5.72 7.75 -5.57
CA ALA A 129 4.62 6.82 -5.29
C ALA A 129 4.77 6.05 -3.96
N ILE A 130 5.88 6.19 -3.24
CA ILE A 130 6.09 5.59 -1.91
C ILE A 130 4.97 5.92 -0.90
N PRO A 131 4.40 7.14 -0.85
CA PRO A 131 3.29 7.44 0.06
C PRO A 131 2.06 6.56 -0.15
N ALA A 132 1.83 6.03 -1.37
CA ALA A 132 0.74 5.09 -1.62
C ALA A 132 1.05 3.73 -0.97
N LEU A 133 2.24 3.18 -1.21
CA LEU A 133 2.69 1.93 -0.59
C LEU A 133 2.74 2.03 0.93
N ALA A 134 3.19 3.17 1.47
CA ALA A 134 3.25 3.42 2.91
C ALA A 134 1.87 3.39 3.58
N ARG A 135 0.83 3.93 2.91
CA ARG A 135 -0.55 3.87 3.43
C ARG A 135 -1.06 2.45 3.44
N LEU A 136 -0.92 1.71 2.33
CA LEU A 136 -1.33 0.30 2.28
C LEU A 136 -0.60 -0.53 3.35
N LEU A 137 0.71 -0.37 3.46
CA LEU A 137 1.50 -1.09 4.46
C LEU A 137 1.08 -0.75 5.90
N ALA A 138 0.70 0.50 6.19
CA ALA A 138 0.16 0.89 7.50
C ALA A 138 -1.13 0.11 7.85
N GLU A 139 -2.04 -0.05 6.88
CA GLU A 139 -3.28 -0.82 7.08
C GLU A 139 -2.98 -2.30 7.35
N GLY A 140 -2.03 -2.88 6.62
CA GLY A 140 -1.58 -4.25 6.87
C GLY A 140 -0.98 -4.43 8.27
N ILE A 141 -0.20 -3.45 8.75
CA ILE A 141 0.37 -3.47 10.11
C ILE A 141 -0.75 -3.37 11.16
N LEU A 142 -1.72 -2.46 10.99
CA LEU A 142 -2.86 -2.35 11.91
C LEU A 142 -3.67 -3.64 11.99
N ALA A 143 -3.95 -4.25 10.84
CA ALA A 143 -4.66 -5.53 10.80
C ALA A 143 -3.89 -6.64 11.52
N SER A 144 -2.55 -6.67 11.38
CA SER A 144 -1.71 -7.65 12.08
C SER A 144 -1.74 -7.47 13.60
N ASP A 145 -1.80 -6.23 14.09
CA ASP A 145 -1.87 -5.91 15.51
C ASP A 145 -3.24 -6.27 16.09
N ALA A 146 -4.33 -5.87 15.40
CA ALA A 146 -5.70 -6.19 15.81
C ALA A 146 -5.94 -7.70 15.93
N LEU A 147 -5.39 -8.49 15.01
CA LEU A 147 -5.51 -9.96 15.02
C LEU A 147 -4.56 -10.61 16.04
N ALA A 148 -3.46 -9.95 16.40
CA ALA A 148 -2.58 -10.39 17.49
C ALA A 148 -3.17 -10.08 18.89
N CYS A 149 -3.94 -8.99 19.03
CA CYS A 149 -4.61 -8.60 20.29
C CYS A 149 -5.77 -9.51 20.70
N GLY A 150 -6.21 -10.45 19.84
CA GLY A 150 -7.11 -11.55 20.23
C GLY A 150 -6.45 -12.57 21.17
N ALA A 151 -5.12 -12.58 21.28
CA ALA A 151 -4.36 -13.37 22.25
C ALA A 151 -3.96 -12.47 23.44
N ARG A 152 -4.56 -12.77 24.59
CA ARG A 152 -4.51 -12.05 25.87
C ARG A 152 -3.14 -11.57 26.38
N GLU A 153 -3.27 -10.49 27.16
CA GLU A 153 -2.54 -10.13 28.40
C GLU A 153 -1.05 -9.75 28.29
N SER A 154 -0.76 -8.55 28.82
CA SER A 154 0.57 -7.92 28.95
C SER A 154 1.19 -7.52 27.61
N ARG A 155 1.01 -6.26 27.19
CA ARG A 155 1.63 -5.70 25.97
C ARG A 155 3.13 -6.05 25.95
N PRO A 156 3.58 -7.07 25.19
CA PRO A 156 4.99 -7.29 25.04
C PRO A 156 5.53 -6.08 24.27
N SER A 157 6.81 -5.77 24.44
CA SER A 157 7.46 -4.70 23.69
C SER A 157 7.04 -4.72 22.21
N LEU A 158 6.68 -3.55 21.69
CA LEU A 158 6.24 -3.40 20.29
C LEU A 158 7.31 -4.01 19.36
N PRO A 159 6.92 -4.82 18.36
CA PRO A 159 7.90 -5.44 17.50
C PRO A 159 8.68 -4.40 16.69
N LEU A 160 9.94 -4.72 16.40
CA LEU A 160 10.76 -3.97 15.45
C LEU A 160 10.24 -4.23 14.04
N VAL A 161 10.04 -3.16 13.27
CA VAL A 161 9.68 -3.27 11.85
C VAL A 161 10.96 -3.51 11.06
N VAL A 162 11.06 -4.66 10.40
CA VAL A 162 12.23 -5.03 9.59
C VAL A 162 11.77 -5.20 8.14
N PRO A 163 12.20 -4.34 7.21
CA PRO A 163 11.88 -4.49 5.80
C PRO A 163 12.71 -5.59 5.13
N LEU A 164 12.12 -6.26 4.14
CA LEU A 164 12.88 -7.14 3.27
C LEU A 164 13.93 -6.33 2.49
N PRO A 165 15.19 -6.79 2.45
CA PRO A 165 16.24 -6.07 1.76
C PRO A 165 16.08 -6.19 0.25
N SER A 166 16.50 -5.13 -0.44
CA SER A 166 16.81 -5.22 -1.86
C SER A 166 18.27 -5.63 -2.06
N THR A 167 18.62 -6.05 -3.27
CA THR A 167 20.03 -6.17 -3.63
C THR A 167 20.66 -4.77 -3.71
N ARG A 168 21.95 -4.64 -3.40
CA ARG A 168 22.67 -3.35 -3.53
C ARG A 168 22.63 -2.81 -4.96
N ALA A 169 22.62 -3.69 -5.97
CA ALA A 169 22.50 -3.28 -7.37
C ALA A 169 21.14 -2.61 -7.63
N SER A 170 20.04 -3.23 -7.18
CA SER A 170 18.69 -2.65 -7.32
C SER A 170 18.51 -1.35 -6.53
N GLU A 171 19.13 -1.23 -5.36
CA GLU A 171 19.12 0.03 -4.59
C GLU A 171 19.85 1.15 -5.32
N ARG A 172 21.04 0.88 -5.88
CA ARG A 172 21.80 1.87 -6.64
C ARG A 172 21.09 2.28 -7.93
N ALA A 173 20.55 1.32 -8.67
CA ALA A 173 19.85 1.59 -9.93
C ALA A 173 18.63 2.51 -9.75
N ARG A 174 17.91 2.37 -8.62
CA ARG A 174 16.71 3.19 -8.32
C ARG A 174 17.03 4.44 -7.50
N GLY A 175 18.18 4.49 -6.85
CA GLY A 175 18.59 5.59 -5.96
C GLY A 175 18.01 5.54 -4.53
N PHE A 176 17.23 4.52 -4.17
CA PHE A 176 16.65 4.40 -2.82
C PHE A 176 16.26 2.95 -2.43
N ARG A 177 16.03 2.77 -1.14
CA ARG A 177 15.61 1.51 -0.52
C ARG A 177 14.09 1.47 -0.35
N HIS A 178 13.37 1.02 -1.38
CA HIS A 178 11.91 1.14 -1.46
C HIS A 178 11.16 0.64 -0.22
N MET A 179 11.46 -0.56 0.29
CA MET A 179 10.79 -1.08 1.49
C MET A 179 11.16 -0.33 2.77
N GLU A 180 12.38 0.19 2.90
CA GLU A 180 12.71 1.06 4.04
C GLU A 180 11.92 2.37 3.99
N CYS A 181 11.81 2.97 2.80
CA CYS A 181 11.04 4.20 2.59
C CYS A 181 9.54 3.98 2.85
N ALA A 182 8.97 2.89 2.32
CA ALA A 182 7.58 2.52 2.56
C ALA A 182 7.31 2.23 4.05
N ALA A 183 8.16 1.45 4.71
CA ALA A 183 8.03 1.16 6.14
C ALA A 183 8.15 2.42 7.01
N ARG A 184 9.11 3.30 6.72
CA ARG A 184 9.25 4.60 7.42
C ARG A 184 8.00 5.46 7.24
N GLY A 185 7.44 5.48 6.03
CA GLY A 185 6.18 6.16 5.73
C GLY A 185 5.00 5.56 6.51
N ALA A 186 4.89 4.23 6.55
CA ALA A 186 3.84 3.52 7.27
C ALA A 186 3.88 3.84 8.77
N ILE A 187 5.06 3.77 9.40
CA ILE A 187 5.24 4.14 10.81
C ILE A 187 4.82 5.59 11.07
N ARG A 188 5.13 6.52 10.16
CA ARG A 188 4.69 7.92 10.27
C ARG A 188 3.16 8.04 10.22
N VAL A 189 2.50 7.33 9.30
CA VAL A 189 1.03 7.29 9.19
C VAL A 189 0.42 6.75 10.49
N LEU A 190 0.93 5.63 11.01
CA LEU A 190 0.44 5.01 12.24
C LEU A 190 0.61 5.91 13.46
N ARG A 191 1.77 6.57 13.57
CA ARG A 191 2.03 7.54 14.64
C ARG A 191 1.03 8.70 14.61
N GLN A 192 0.67 9.18 13.42
CA GLN A 192 -0.30 10.27 13.24
C GLN A 192 -1.75 9.85 13.57
N ARG A 193 -2.11 8.59 13.33
CA ARG A 193 -3.49 8.11 13.52
C ARG A 193 -3.81 7.60 14.92
N GLY A 194 -2.83 7.08 15.65
CA GLY A 194 -3.11 6.42 16.94
C GLY A 194 -1.91 6.32 17.88
N GLY A 195 -0.86 7.12 17.64
CA GLY A 195 0.30 7.16 18.55
C GLY A 195 1.17 5.89 18.55
N TYR A 196 1.01 4.98 17.58
CA TYR A 196 1.85 3.79 17.45
C TYR A 196 3.33 4.17 17.31
N ARG A 197 4.15 3.77 18.29
CA ARG A 197 5.60 4.03 18.33
C ARG A 197 6.40 2.80 17.90
N LEU A 198 6.30 2.47 16.62
CA LEU A 198 7.09 1.40 16.01
C LEU A 198 8.50 1.90 15.64
N SER A 199 9.49 1.01 15.77
CA SER A 199 10.88 1.30 15.39
C SER A 199 11.27 0.56 14.12
N LEU A 200 11.69 1.30 13.09
CA LEU A 200 12.26 0.74 11.88
C LEU A 200 13.71 0.29 12.14
N ARG A 201 14.05 -0.95 11.79
CA ARG A 201 15.40 -1.50 11.87
C ARG A 201 15.72 -2.28 10.60
N PRO A 202 16.40 -1.69 9.60
CA PRO A 202 16.86 -2.39 8.39
C PRO A 202 18.07 -3.26 8.71
N TRP A 203 17.87 -4.23 9.60
CA TRP A 203 18.89 -5.12 10.13
C TRP A 203 18.93 -6.46 9.39
N LEU A 204 18.29 -6.52 8.22
CA LEU A 204 18.34 -7.64 7.29
C LEU A 204 19.04 -7.18 6.01
N CYS A 205 19.98 -7.96 5.51
CA CYS A 205 20.77 -7.64 4.31
C CYS A 205 20.73 -8.80 3.32
N SER A 206 20.61 -8.48 2.03
CA SER A 206 20.85 -9.44 0.94
C SER A 206 22.36 -9.59 0.74
N ARG A 207 22.82 -10.83 0.59
CA ARG A 207 24.18 -11.19 0.19
C ARG A 207 24.23 -11.35 -1.33
N PRO A 208 25.38 -11.10 -1.98
CA PRO A 208 25.61 -11.52 -3.35
C PRO A 208 25.39 -13.04 -3.44
N ARG A 209 24.70 -13.49 -4.49
CA ARG A 209 24.66 -14.91 -4.83
C ARG A 209 26.10 -15.30 -5.14
N ARG A 210 26.72 -16.21 -4.36
CA ARG A 210 27.95 -16.84 -4.81
C ARG A 210 27.57 -17.64 -6.05
N ASP A 211 28.16 -17.31 -7.18
CA ASP A 211 27.96 -18.06 -8.42
C ASP A 211 28.35 -19.52 -8.16
N GLN A 212 27.35 -20.37 -7.97
CA GLN A 212 27.54 -21.81 -8.12
C GLN A 212 27.54 -22.07 -9.63
N VAL A 213 28.65 -21.67 -10.27
CA VAL A 213 28.98 -22.11 -11.62
C VAL A 213 29.13 -23.62 -11.53
N GLY A 214 28.30 -24.38 -12.26
CA GLY A 214 28.50 -25.82 -12.44
C GLY A 214 27.36 -26.76 -12.04
N LEU A 215 26.11 -26.33 -11.88
CA LEU A 215 25.00 -27.28 -11.70
C LEU A 215 23.84 -26.97 -12.65
N GLY A 216 23.55 -27.94 -13.53
CA GLY A 216 22.57 -27.87 -14.61
C GLY A 216 21.11 -27.64 -14.16
N ARG A 217 20.18 -27.85 -15.10
CA ARG A 217 18.73 -27.51 -15.12
C ARG A 217 17.97 -27.52 -13.78
N ASP A 218 18.37 -28.31 -12.80
CA ASP A 218 17.83 -28.34 -11.44
C ASP A 218 18.21 -27.12 -10.54
N ALA A 219 19.14 -26.25 -10.96
CA ALA A 219 19.61 -25.13 -10.16
C ALA A 219 18.65 -23.93 -10.11
N ARG A 220 17.63 -23.87 -10.97
CA ARG A 220 16.65 -22.77 -10.96
C ARG A 220 15.72 -22.79 -9.74
N ILE A 221 15.61 -23.94 -9.07
CA ILE A 221 14.79 -24.12 -7.86
C ILE A 221 15.69 -24.18 -6.59
N ARG A 222 17.00 -24.36 -6.76
CA ARG A 222 17.97 -24.44 -5.66
C ARG A 222 18.26 -23.06 -5.05
N ASN A 223 17.45 -22.79 -4.03
CA ASN A 223 17.74 -22.07 -2.80
C ASN A 223 18.04 -20.56 -2.92
N VAL A 224 16.97 -19.77 -2.71
CA VAL A 224 17.06 -18.46 -2.02
C VAL A 224 17.66 -18.63 -0.59
N THR A 225 17.75 -19.87 -0.09
CA THR A 225 18.38 -20.20 1.18
C THR A 225 19.83 -19.68 1.27
N HIS A 226 20.17 -19.03 2.38
CA HIS A 226 21.46 -18.38 2.66
C HIS A 226 21.80 -17.13 1.83
N THR A 227 20.83 -16.56 1.12
CA THR A 227 20.99 -15.27 0.43
C THR A 227 20.77 -14.07 1.34
N MET A 228 20.29 -14.25 2.58
CA MET A 228 20.10 -13.18 3.56
C MET A 228 20.84 -13.43 4.87
N SER A 229 21.19 -12.34 5.55
CA SER A 229 21.70 -12.37 6.93
C SER A 229 21.16 -11.22 7.75
N ALA A 230 20.88 -11.49 9.02
CA ALA A 230 20.45 -10.48 9.97
C ALA A 230 21.61 -9.99 10.86
N SER A 231 21.51 -8.75 11.34
CA SER A 231 22.44 -8.18 12.31
C SER A 231 22.34 -8.91 13.65
N PRO A 232 23.44 -9.18 14.37
CA PRO A 232 23.37 -9.76 15.73
C PRO A 232 22.53 -8.94 16.72
N ARG A 233 22.30 -7.64 16.43
CA ARG A 233 21.44 -6.75 17.22
C ARG A 233 19.96 -7.16 17.26
N VAL A 234 19.51 -8.08 16.40
CA VAL A 234 18.13 -8.60 16.45
C VAL A 234 17.93 -9.68 17.52
N ARG A 235 18.99 -10.14 18.19
CA ARG A 235 18.90 -11.20 19.21
C ARG A 235 17.91 -10.81 20.32
N GLY A 236 17.00 -11.71 20.65
CA GLY A 236 15.94 -11.50 21.65
C GLY A 236 14.84 -10.51 21.22
N CYS A 237 14.93 -9.93 20.02
CA CYS A 237 13.94 -8.96 19.55
C CYS A 237 12.74 -9.67 18.91
N ARG A 238 11.55 -9.09 19.13
CA ARG A 238 10.34 -9.39 18.36
C ARG A 238 10.38 -8.60 17.06
N VAL A 239 10.15 -9.26 15.93
CA VAL A 239 10.25 -8.67 14.59
C VAL A 239 8.96 -8.82 13.82
N LEU A 240 8.47 -7.70 13.29
CA LEU A 240 7.44 -7.63 12.27
C LEU A 240 8.13 -7.44 10.92
N LEU A 241 8.11 -8.47 10.09
CA LEU A 241 8.75 -8.46 8.78
C LEU A 241 7.84 -7.77 7.77
N VAL A 242 8.36 -6.86 6.94
CA VAL A 242 7.54 -6.14 5.94
C VAL A 242 8.08 -6.28 4.52
N ASP A 243 7.20 -6.50 3.54
CA ASP A 243 7.55 -6.63 2.12
C ASP A 243 6.48 -5.99 1.19
N ASP A 244 6.77 -5.85 -0.10
CA ASP A 244 5.81 -5.29 -1.07
C ASP A 244 4.86 -6.37 -1.62
N LEU A 245 5.41 -7.51 -2.03
CA LEU A 245 4.65 -8.54 -2.72
C LEU A 245 5.18 -9.92 -2.38
N ILE A 246 4.30 -10.78 -1.89
CA ILE A 246 4.60 -12.20 -1.76
C ILE A 246 4.01 -12.96 -2.95
N THR A 247 4.86 -13.74 -3.61
CA THR A 247 4.45 -14.67 -4.68
C THR A 247 4.56 -16.12 -4.20
N THR A 248 5.77 -16.66 -4.10
CA THR A 248 6.04 -18.02 -3.60
C THR A 248 6.36 -18.06 -2.11
N GLY A 249 6.61 -16.90 -1.49
CA GLY A 249 7.09 -16.80 -0.12
C GLY A 249 8.55 -17.20 0.08
N ALA A 250 9.31 -17.47 -0.98
CA ALA A 250 10.72 -17.88 -0.87
C ALA A 250 11.59 -16.84 -0.17
N SER A 251 11.48 -15.55 -0.54
CA SER A 251 12.23 -14.45 0.07
C SER A 251 11.88 -14.27 1.55
N VAL A 252 10.59 -14.35 1.89
CA VAL A 252 10.10 -14.26 3.27
C VAL A 252 10.58 -15.42 4.12
N ARG A 253 10.59 -16.64 3.59
CA ARG A 253 11.14 -17.83 4.27
C ARG A 253 12.62 -17.67 4.58
N GLU A 254 13.39 -17.19 3.61
CA GLU A 254 14.81 -16.94 3.80
C GLU A 254 15.07 -15.83 4.83
N ALA A 255 14.28 -14.76 4.81
CA ALA A 255 14.33 -13.69 5.80
C ALA A 255 14.04 -14.22 7.21
N CYS A 256 12.98 -15.04 7.38
CA CYS A 256 12.66 -15.69 8.65
C CYS A 256 13.79 -16.59 9.13
N ARG A 257 14.37 -17.41 8.24
CA ARG A 257 15.54 -18.24 8.56
C ARG A 257 16.71 -17.38 9.06
N ALA A 258 17.04 -16.30 8.35
CA ALA A 258 18.14 -15.41 8.72
C ALA A 258 17.92 -14.72 10.07
N LEU A 259 16.69 -14.30 10.36
CA LEU A 259 16.31 -13.67 11.63
C LEU A 259 16.33 -14.67 12.80
N HIS A 260 15.76 -15.86 12.61
CA HIS A 260 15.78 -16.92 13.62
C HIS A 260 17.21 -17.37 13.93
N ALA A 261 18.06 -17.53 12.90
CA ALA A 261 19.48 -17.86 13.09
C ALA A 261 20.25 -16.78 13.87
N ALA A 262 19.82 -15.52 13.81
CA ALA A 262 20.38 -14.42 14.61
C ALA A 262 19.72 -14.28 15.99
N GLY A 263 18.78 -15.15 16.35
CA GLY A 263 18.12 -15.20 17.65
C GLY A 263 16.93 -14.25 17.80
N ALA A 264 16.34 -13.77 16.70
CA ALA A 264 15.10 -12.98 16.74
C ALA A 264 13.85 -13.87 16.69
N GLN A 265 12.73 -13.35 17.21
CA GLN A 265 11.42 -13.95 17.06
C GLN A 265 10.61 -13.19 16.00
N VAL A 266 10.32 -13.83 14.86
CA VAL A 266 9.42 -13.22 13.86
C VAL A 266 7.98 -13.45 14.28
N VAL A 267 7.28 -12.39 14.67
CA VAL A 267 5.91 -12.47 15.23
C VAL A 267 4.83 -12.35 14.16
N GLY A 268 5.19 -11.84 12.98
CA GLY A 268 4.27 -11.61 11.88
C GLY A 268 5.01 -11.16 10.63
N ILE A 269 4.35 -11.34 9.49
CA ILE A 269 4.80 -10.84 8.20
C ILE A 269 3.69 -9.96 7.63
N VAL A 270 4.02 -8.76 7.18
CA VAL A 270 3.07 -7.85 6.52
C VAL A 270 3.54 -7.59 5.11
N THR A 271 2.65 -7.73 4.14
CA THR A 271 2.91 -7.39 2.74
C THR A 271 1.85 -6.42 2.21
N ILE A 272 2.16 -5.70 1.14
CA ILE A 272 1.15 -4.86 0.47
C ILE A 272 0.15 -5.77 -0.25
N ALA A 273 0.64 -6.79 -0.95
CA ALA A 273 -0.21 -7.75 -1.63
C ALA A 273 0.37 -9.17 -1.65
N TYR A 274 -0.51 -10.13 -1.88
CA TYR A 274 -0.15 -11.52 -2.12
C TYR A 274 -0.69 -11.98 -3.47
N ALA A 275 0.20 -12.48 -4.33
CA ALA A 275 -0.19 -13.06 -5.60
C ALA A 275 -0.57 -14.53 -5.39
N GLN A 276 -1.88 -14.81 -5.26
CA GLN A 276 -2.37 -16.18 -5.35
C GLN A 276 -2.10 -16.72 -6.76
N ARG A 277 -1.45 -17.88 -6.84
CA ARG A 277 -1.49 -18.68 -8.07
C ARG A 277 -2.93 -19.15 -8.24
N HIS A 278 -3.58 -18.68 -9.30
CA HIS A 278 -4.84 -19.28 -9.72
C HIS A 278 -4.46 -20.66 -10.28
N SER A 279 -4.85 -21.71 -9.56
CA SER A 279 -4.94 -23.04 -10.13
C SER A 279 -6.11 -23.00 -11.11
N SER A 280 -5.81 -22.83 -12.39
CA SER A 280 -6.76 -23.14 -13.47
C SER A 280 -6.83 -24.65 -13.67
#